data_AF-A0A7G5ED23-F1
#
_entry.id   AF-A0A7G5ED23-F1
#
_cell.length_a   1.000
_cell.length_b   1.000
_cell.length_c   1.000
_cell.angle_alpha   90.00
_cell.angle_beta   90.00
_cell.angle_gamma   90.00
#
_symmetry.space_group_name_H-M   'P 1'
#
loop_
_entity.id
_entity.type
_entity.pdbx_description
1 polymer ?
#
loop_
_entity_poly.entity_id
_entity_poly.type
_entity_poly.pdbx_seq_one_letter_code
_entity_poly.pdbx_strand_id
1 'polypeptide(L)'
;MLQYEVNRQILPAIDQAYASIQQDGQAFMDGSLGFDYKNQWQGEKNLYENSFVGIEQASLKSTVIDAYRAAGFVFQGDVRKDLRVYDLVFSFPVDPDQVEGVVYKISLASQLDASDRCYPCEITEVYDPYQKLPAAGLSGMSKRLTLESRFAASRALALEKLRNSTAQHLRAGTMFTIPPKPAPLGSPRPHIRPMTVT
;
A
#
# COMPACT_ATOMS: atom_id res chain seq x y z
N MET A 1 6.48 4.00 -28.65
CA MET A 1 7.85 3.49 -28.39
C MET A 1 8.83 4.59 -27.98
N LEU A 2 8.81 5.78 -28.59
CA LEU A 2 9.67 6.93 -28.20
C LEU A 2 9.59 7.35 -26.72
N GLN A 3 8.41 7.31 -26.11
CA GLN A 3 8.21 7.74 -24.71
C GLN A 3 8.87 6.79 -23.69
N TYR A 4 9.09 5.53 -24.06
CA TYR A 4 9.73 4.51 -23.21
C TYR A 4 11.25 4.69 -23.18
N GLU A 5 11.87 5.02 -24.32
CA GLU A 5 13.31 5.33 -24.39
C GLU A 5 13.65 6.62 -23.64
N VAL A 6 12.80 7.64 -23.76
CA VAL A 6 12.96 8.91 -23.05
C VAL A 6 12.89 8.71 -21.53
N ASN A 7 11.90 7.96 -21.02
CA ASN A 7 11.80 7.68 -19.58
C ASN A 7 12.98 6.84 -19.07
N ARG A 8 13.50 5.89 -19.86
CA ARG A 8 14.64 5.05 -19.49
C ARG A 8 15.96 5.83 -19.41
N GLN A 9 16.08 6.93 -20.13
CA GLN A 9 17.27 7.79 -20.11
C GLN A 9 17.18 8.90 -19.06
N ILE A 10 15.97 9.41 -18.79
CA ILE A 10 15.76 10.52 -17.84
C ILE A 10 15.96 10.08 -16.39
N LEU A 11 15.45 8.91 -15.99
CA LEU A 11 15.54 8.47 -14.58
C LEU A 11 17.00 8.32 -14.10
N PRO A 12 17.91 7.65 -14.84
CA PRO A 12 19.33 7.60 -14.47
C PRO A 12 20.02 8.97 -14.51
N ALA A 13 19.61 9.85 -15.43
CA ALA A 13 20.18 11.19 -15.54
C ALA A 13 19.80 12.10 -14.36
N ILE A 14 18.58 11.96 -13.84
CA ILE A 14 18.11 12.67 -12.64
C ILE A 14 18.88 12.19 -11.40
N ASP A 15 19.00 10.87 -11.21
CA ASP A 15 19.76 10.30 -10.10
C ASP A 15 21.24 10.74 -10.14
N GLN A 16 21.83 10.77 -11.33
CA GLN A 16 23.20 11.24 -11.52
C GLN A 16 23.35 12.74 -11.25
N ALA A 17 22.39 13.58 -11.69
CA ALA A 17 22.39 15.01 -11.41
C ALA A 17 22.30 15.30 -9.90
N TYR A 18 21.47 14.58 -9.16
CA TYR A 18 21.37 14.76 -7.71
C TYR A 18 22.60 14.25 -6.94
N ALA A 19 23.18 13.13 -7.38
CA ALA A 19 24.45 12.66 -6.82
C ALA A 19 25.56 13.70 -7.03
N SER A 20 25.62 14.33 -8.20
CA SER A 20 26.54 15.43 -8.48
C SER A 20 26.25 16.66 -7.63
N ILE A 21 24.99 17.10 -7.48
CA ILE A 21 24.62 18.23 -6.61
C ILE A 21 25.01 17.97 -5.15
N GLN A 22 24.85 16.74 -4.66
CA GLN A 22 25.25 16.37 -3.30
C GLN A 22 26.78 16.43 -3.14
N GLN A 23 27.51 15.88 -4.11
CA GLN A 23 28.97 15.85 -4.10
C GLN A 23 29.56 17.27 -4.25
N ASP A 24 29.04 18.06 -5.17
CA ASP A 24 29.44 19.45 -5.40
C ASP A 24 29.05 20.33 -4.21
N GLY A 25 27.84 20.15 -3.67
CA GLY A 25 27.39 20.86 -2.47
C GLY A 25 28.28 20.60 -1.25
N GLN A 26 28.81 19.38 -1.10
CA GLN A 26 29.79 19.05 -0.06
C GLN A 26 31.18 19.65 -0.34
N ALA A 27 31.56 19.82 -1.61
CA ALA A 27 32.86 20.35 -2.02
C ALA A 27 32.94 21.88 -2.00
N PHE A 28 31.82 22.59 -2.21
CA PHE A 28 31.80 24.05 -2.41
C PHE A 28 31.14 24.86 -1.28
N MET A 29 30.50 24.22 -0.29
CA MET A 29 29.88 24.91 0.85
C MET A 29 30.85 25.04 2.04
N ASP A 30 30.80 26.20 2.71
CA ASP A 30 31.59 26.49 3.91
C ASP A 30 31.23 25.52 5.05
N GLY A 31 32.23 24.86 5.65
CA GLY A 31 32.05 23.79 6.63
C GLY A 31 31.32 24.21 7.91
N SER A 32 31.15 25.51 8.12
CA SER A 32 30.39 26.12 9.22
C SER A 32 28.88 26.18 8.98
N LEU A 33 28.43 26.17 7.72
CA LEU A 33 27.01 26.29 7.35
C LEU A 33 26.30 24.95 7.23
N GLY A 34 27.04 23.85 7.11
CA GLY A 34 26.51 22.49 7.06
C GLY A 34 25.52 22.28 5.91
N PHE A 35 25.91 21.53 4.89
CA PHE A 35 24.95 21.09 3.88
C PHE A 35 24.06 19.99 4.47
N ASP A 36 23.01 20.36 5.22
CA ASP A 36 21.94 19.45 5.69
C ASP A 36 20.90 19.24 4.59
N TYR A 37 21.37 18.94 3.38
CA TYR A 37 20.49 18.37 2.37
C TYR A 37 20.29 16.90 2.71
N LYS A 38 19.21 16.61 3.43
CA LYS A 38 18.66 15.26 3.42
C LYS A 38 18.06 15.04 2.06
N ASN A 39 18.68 14.16 1.30
CA ASN A 39 18.11 13.65 0.08
C ASN A 39 16.71 13.07 0.40
N GLN A 40 15.66 13.85 0.14
CA GLN A 40 14.27 13.39 0.25
C GLN A 40 13.95 12.40 -0.87
N TRP A 41 14.81 12.36 -1.90
CA TRP A 41 14.82 11.46 -3.02
C TRP A 41 15.88 10.37 -2.80
N GLN A 42 15.64 9.48 -1.83
CA GLN A 42 16.18 8.13 -1.99
C GLN A 42 15.45 7.51 -3.17
N GLY A 43 15.99 7.77 -4.38
CA GLY A 43 15.41 7.37 -5.65
C GLY A 43 14.80 5.99 -5.53
N GLU A 44 13.52 5.91 -5.88
CA GLU A 44 12.98 4.70 -6.49
C GLU A 44 13.06 3.40 -5.69
N LYS A 45 13.37 3.43 -4.39
CA LYS A 45 13.35 2.22 -3.57
C LYS A 45 11.88 1.92 -3.28
N ASN A 46 11.29 1.09 -4.14
CA ASN A 46 9.98 0.54 -3.91
C ASN A 46 10.01 -0.13 -2.53
N LEU A 47 9.42 0.52 -1.53
CA LEU A 47 9.24 -0.09 -0.22
C LEU A 47 8.24 -1.24 -0.36
N TYR A 48 7.37 -1.13 -1.36
CA TYR A 48 6.31 -2.05 -1.66
C TYR A 48 6.24 -2.32 -3.16
N GLU A 49 5.94 -3.56 -3.52
CA GLU A 49 5.99 -4.03 -4.91
C GLU A 49 4.89 -3.39 -5.82
N ASN A 50 3.87 -2.77 -5.22
CA ASN A 50 2.82 -2.03 -5.92
C ASN A 50 3.07 -0.53 -5.90
N SER A 51 3.70 -0.02 -6.95
CA SER A 51 4.10 1.39 -7.10
C SER A 51 3.49 2.01 -8.36
N PHE A 52 2.86 3.18 -8.22
CA PHE A 52 2.06 3.85 -9.24
C PHE A 52 2.57 5.24 -9.56
N VAL A 53 2.52 5.62 -10.84
CA VAL A 53 2.97 6.91 -11.36
C VAL A 53 1.90 7.57 -12.24
N GLY A 54 1.85 8.90 -12.21
CA GLY A 54 1.00 9.71 -13.11
C GLY A 54 -0.51 9.68 -12.83
N ILE A 55 -0.98 8.82 -11.92
CA ILE A 55 -2.35 8.84 -11.40
C ILE A 55 -2.47 9.89 -10.29
N GLU A 56 -3.57 10.65 -10.27
CA GLU A 56 -3.86 11.57 -9.17
C GLU A 56 -4.09 10.82 -7.86
N GLN A 57 -3.61 11.37 -6.73
CA GLN A 57 -3.74 10.72 -5.43
C GLN A 57 -5.20 10.39 -5.07
N ALA A 58 -6.11 11.33 -5.33
CA ALA A 58 -7.54 11.15 -5.08
C ALA A 58 -8.14 10.04 -5.96
N SER A 59 -7.72 9.99 -7.24
CA SER A 59 -8.14 8.95 -8.18
C SER A 59 -7.63 7.57 -7.76
N LEU A 60 -6.37 7.46 -7.31
CA LEU A 60 -5.83 6.22 -6.76
C LEU A 60 -6.62 5.77 -5.52
N LYS A 61 -6.86 6.68 -4.57
CA LYS A 61 -7.67 6.41 -3.36
C LYS A 61 -9.06 5.89 -3.72
N SER A 62 -9.77 6.57 -4.62
CA SER A 62 -11.10 6.14 -5.06
C SER A 62 -11.07 4.75 -5.71
N THR A 63 -10.07 4.46 -6.53
CA THR A 63 -9.88 3.15 -7.18
C THR A 63 -9.71 2.03 -6.16
N VAL A 64 -8.94 2.25 -5.09
CA VAL A 64 -8.81 1.28 -3.99
C VAL A 64 -10.15 1.06 -3.30
N ILE A 65 -10.84 2.15 -2.94
CA ILE A 65 -12.13 2.09 -2.25
C ILE A 65 -13.15 1.30 -3.09
N ASP A 66 -13.25 1.58 -4.38
CA ASP A 66 -14.21 0.94 -5.28
C ASP A 66 -13.88 -0.53 -5.52
N ALA A 67 -12.60 -0.89 -5.67
CA ALA A 67 -12.17 -2.28 -5.80
C ALA A 67 -12.57 -3.12 -4.58
N TYR A 68 -12.37 -2.59 -3.37
CA TYR A 68 -12.74 -3.26 -2.12
C TYR A 68 -14.25 -3.28 -1.89
N ARG A 69 -14.97 -2.19 -2.19
CA ARG A 69 -16.44 -2.16 -2.11
C ARG A 69 -17.09 -3.17 -3.05
N ALA A 70 -16.62 -3.24 -4.30
CA ALA A 70 -17.10 -4.21 -5.28
C ALA A 70 -16.80 -5.68 -4.88
N ALA A 71 -15.89 -5.90 -3.94
CA ALA A 71 -15.59 -7.21 -3.37
C ALA A 71 -16.33 -7.49 -2.05
N GLY A 72 -17.23 -6.60 -1.61
CA GLY A 72 -18.05 -6.82 -0.41
C GLY A 72 -17.46 -6.25 0.89
N PHE A 73 -16.40 -5.43 0.81
CA PHE A 73 -15.91 -4.69 1.97
C PHE A 73 -16.67 -3.37 2.15
N VAL A 74 -16.93 -2.98 3.39
CA VAL A 74 -17.54 -1.70 3.74
C VAL A 74 -16.44 -0.69 4.07
N PHE A 75 -16.33 0.40 3.32
CA PHE A 75 -15.38 1.47 3.63
C PHE A 75 -15.83 2.24 4.86
N GLN A 76 -14.97 2.32 5.88
CA GLN A 76 -15.23 2.95 7.18
C GLN A 76 -14.64 4.36 7.28
N GLY A 77 -13.66 4.68 6.44
CA GLY A 77 -12.98 5.98 6.43
C GLY A 77 -11.48 5.85 6.21
N ASP A 78 -10.79 6.99 6.22
CA ASP A 78 -9.34 7.04 6.13
C ASP A 78 -8.71 7.71 7.36
N VAL A 79 -7.55 7.19 7.76
CA VAL A 79 -6.80 7.68 8.92
C VAL A 79 -5.43 8.14 8.45
N ARG A 80 -5.16 9.44 8.57
CA ARG A 80 -3.84 9.99 8.27
C ARG A 80 -2.84 9.55 9.35
N LYS A 81 -1.78 8.84 8.93
CA LYS A 81 -0.68 8.39 9.80
C LYS A 81 0.45 9.40 9.86
N ASP A 82 0.74 9.99 8.70
CA ASP A 82 1.79 10.99 8.52
C ASP A 82 1.41 11.94 7.37
N LEU A 83 2.25 12.93 7.08
CA LEU A 83 2.10 13.86 5.98
C LEU A 83 1.91 13.14 4.64
N ARG A 84 2.56 11.99 4.45
CA ARG A 84 2.60 11.22 3.19
C ARG A 84 1.91 9.86 3.25
N VAL A 85 1.39 9.45 4.42
CA VAL A 85 0.83 8.10 4.61
C VAL A 85 -0.54 8.18 5.23
N TYR A 86 -1.50 7.48 4.63
CA TYR A 86 -2.84 7.30 5.19
C TYR A 86 -3.32 5.85 5.04
N ASP A 87 -4.08 5.39 6.02
CA ASP A 87 -4.70 4.07 6.00
C ASP A 87 -6.16 4.20 5.57
N LEU A 88 -6.55 3.46 4.54
CA LEU A 88 -7.94 3.22 4.21
C LEU A 88 -8.44 2.06 5.05
N VAL A 89 -9.48 2.32 5.83
CA VAL A 89 -10.08 1.36 6.75
C VAL A 89 -11.35 0.80 6.15
N PHE A 90 -11.42 -0.53 6.11
CA PHE A 90 -12.55 -1.30 5.65
C PHE A 90 -13.03 -2.24 6.75
N SER A 91 -14.30 -2.60 6.70
CA SER A 91 -14.89 -3.68 7.48
C SER A 91 -15.35 -4.77 6.54
N PHE A 92 -15.00 -6.02 6.83
CA PHE A 92 -15.57 -7.18 6.16
C PHE A 92 -16.63 -7.83 7.07
N PRO A 93 -17.89 -7.89 6.65
CA PRO A 93 -19.00 -8.27 7.51
C PRO A 93 -18.92 -9.75 7.89
N VAL A 94 -18.93 -10.02 9.20
CA VAL A 94 -18.90 -11.40 9.73
C VAL A 94 -20.18 -12.12 9.35
N ASP A 95 -21.32 -11.48 9.64
CA ASP A 95 -22.62 -11.83 9.13
C ASP A 95 -22.97 -10.92 7.95
N PRO A 96 -23.40 -11.43 6.79
CA PRO A 96 -23.85 -10.61 5.66
C PRO A 96 -24.91 -9.56 5.99
N ASP A 97 -25.66 -9.71 7.08
CA ASP A 97 -26.67 -8.74 7.51
C ASP A 97 -26.12 -7.67 8.47
N GLN A 98 -24.82 -7.71 8.80
CA GLN A 98 -24.14 -6.74 9.65
C GLN A 98 -23.18 -5.85 8.86
N VAL A 99 -23.04 -4.59 9.29
CA VAL A 99 -22.10 -3.61 8.68
C VAL A 99 -20.72 -3.70 9.32
N GLU A 100 -20.66 -4.14 10.57
CA GLU A 100 -19.42 -4.32 11.34
C GLU A 100 -18.89 -5.75 11.23
N GLY A 101 -17.58 -5.88 11.39
CA GLY A 101 -16.89 -7.15 11.25
C GLY A 101 -15.38 -6.99 11.25
N VAL A 102 -14.70 -7.82 10.50
CA VAL A 102 -13.23 -7.87 10.44
C VAL A 102 -12.68 -6.54 9.95
N VAL A 103 -11.78 -5.92 10.70
CA VAL A 103 -11.13 -4.70 10.25
C VAL A 103 -10.04 -5.05 9.25
N TYR A 104 -10.08 -4.42 8.09
CA TYR A 104 -9.10 -4.59 7.03
C TYR A 104 -8.53 -3.23 6.66
N LYS A 105 -7.22 -3.11 6.49
CA LYS A 105 -6.59 -1.83 6.17
C LYS A 105 -5.64 -1.95 5.00
N ILE A 106 -5.67 -0.92 4.15
CA ILE A 106 -4.72 -0.69 3.08
C ILE A 106 -4.03 0.62 3.36
N SER A 107 -2.71 0.62 3.44
CA SER A 107 -1.92 1.83 3.59
C SER A 107 -1.52 2.37 2.22
N LEU A 108 -1.67 3.68 2.04
CA LEU A 108 -1.24 4.41 0.86
C LEU A 108 -0.13 5.36 1.28
N ALA A 109 1.08 5.08 0.83
CA ALA A 109 2.20 6.02 0.90
C ALA A 109 2.23 6.83 -0.39
N SER A 110 2.36 8.14 -0.30
CA SER A 110 2.27 9.03 -1.45
C SER A 110 3.44 10.00 -1.50
N GLN A 111 4.14 10.00 -2.63
CA GLN A 111 4.99 11.10 -3.07
C GLN A 111 4.29 11.72 -4.28
N LEU A 112 4.11 13.04 -4.26
CA LEU A 112 3.32 13.76 -5.26
C LEU A 112 4.21 14.72 -6.05
N ASP A 113 3.93 14.88 -7.33
CA ASP A 113 4.48 15.95 -8.15
C ASP A 113 3.75 17.28 -7.90
N ALA A 114 4.17 18.34 -8.59
CA ALA A 114 3.57 19.67 -8.45
C ALA A 114 2.10 19.76 -8.94
N SER A 115 1.58 18.71 -9.59
CA SER A 115 0.21 18.59 -10.06
C SER A 115 -0.62 17.59 -9.23
N ASP A 116 -0.16 17.26 -8.01
CA ASP A 116 -0.79 16.29 -7.10
C ASP A 116 -0.93 14.87 -7.69
N ARG A 117 -0.06 14.52 -8.64
CA ARG A 117 0.01 13.17 -9.22
C ARG A 117 1.08 12.34 -8.56
N CYS A 118 0.82 11.05 -8.47
CA CYS A 118 1.72 10.08 -7.88
C CYS A 118 3.09 10.05 -8.59
N TYR A 119 4.14 10.21 -7.79
CA TYR A 119 5.54 10.15 -8.20
C TYR A 119 6.46 9.63 -7.07
N PRO A 120 6.43 8.34 -6.72
CA PRO A 120 5.34 7.39 -6.87
C PRO A 120 4.38 7.39 -5.66
N CYS A 121 3.20 6.77 -5.84
CA CYS A 121 2.38 6.32 -4.71
C CYS A 121 2.49 4.80 -4.58
N GLU A 122 2.49 4.29 -3.36
CA GLU A 122 2.63 2.87 -3.06
C GLU A 122 1.44 2.37 -2.25
N ILE A 123 1.03 1.12 -2.51
CA ILE A 123 -0.07 0.45 -1.82
C ILE A 123 0.43 -0.77 -1.06
N THR A 124 0.03 -0.87 0.20
CA THR A 124 0.41 -2.00 1.08
C THR A 124 -0.78 -2.50 1.88
N GLU A 125 -0.92 -3.81 1.98
CA GLU A 125 -1.86 -4.43 2.90
C GLU A 125 -1.32 -4.34 4.34
N VAL A 126 -2.10 -3.73 5.23
CA VAL A 126 -1.78 -3.61 6.66
C VAL A 126 -2.93 -4.24 7.46
N TYR A 127 -3.02 -5.56 7.37
CA TYR A 127 -4.10 -6.34 7.96
C TYR A 127 -3.56 -7.24 9.09
N ASP A 128 -4.27 -7.27 10.21
CA ASP A 128 -3.98 -8.15 11.35
C ASP A 128 -4.84 -9.43 11.27
N PRO A 129 -4.29 -10.60 10.90
CA PRO A 129 -5.05 -11.83 10.85
C PRO A 129 -5.43 -12.38 12.24
N TYR A 130 -4.81 -11.89 13.31
CA TYR A 130 -4.99 -12.37 14.69
C TYR A 130 -6.02 -11.56 15.48
N GLN A 131 -6.92 -10.89 14.77
CA GLN A 131 -8.02 -10.15 15.38
C GLN A 131 -8.96 -11.08 16.14
N LYS A 132 -9.46 -10.61 17.29
CA LYS A 132 -10.48 -11.35 18.04
C LYS A 132 -11.79 -11.29 17.27
N LEU A 133 -12.26 -12.46 16.84
CA LEU A 133 -13.56 -12.62 16.21
C LEU A 133 -14.64 -12.86 17.26
N PRO A 134 -15.89 -12.49 16.98
CA PRO A 134 -17.02 -12.96 17.78
C PRO A 134 -17.07 -14.49 17.77
N ALA A 135 -17.53 -15.08 18.88
CA ALA A 135 -17.58 -16.53 19.04
C ALA A 135 -18.38 -17.18 17.89
N ALA A 136 -17.90 -18.34 17.41
CA ALA A 136 -18.46 -19.07 16.27
C ALA A 136 -19.96 -19.43 16.41
N GLY A 137 -20.55 -19.31 17.60
CA GLY A 137 -21.97 -19.52 17.86
C GLY A 137 -22.90 -18.31 17.55
N LEU A 138 -22.33 -17.13 17.27
CA LEU A 138 -23.08 -15.91 16.89
C LEU A 138 -22.86 -15.50 15.43
N SER A 139 -21.93 -16.16 14.73
CA SER A 139 -21.73 -16.02 13.29
C SER A 139 -22.43 -17.18 12.63
N GLY A 140 -23.64 -16.95 12.13
CA GLY A 140 -24.53 -18.00 11.63
C GLY A 140 -23.82 -18.99 10.70
N MET A 141 -23.61 -20.21 11.17
CA MET A 141 -23.23 -21.39 10.36
C MET A 141 -24.37 -21.85 9.42
N SER A 142 -25.26 -20.94 9.04
CA SER A 142 -26.41 -21.20 8.16
C SER A 142 -26.01 -21.14 6.69
N LYS A 143 -24.87 -20.55 6.34
CA LYS A 143 -24.37 -20.44 4.96
C LYS A 143 -23.19 -21.40 4.76
N ARG A 144 -23.21 -22.17 3.66
CA ARG A 144 -22.27 -23.26 3.30
C ARG A 144 -20.76 -22.89 3.27
N LEU A 145 -20.39 -21.62 3.49
CA LEU A 145 -19.02 -21.11 3.38
C LEU A 145 -18.56 -20.51 4.72
N THR A 146 -17.38 -20.92 5.20
CA THR A 146 -16.78 -20.37 6.41
C THR A 146 -16.45 -18.87 6.24
N LEU A 147 -16.43 -18.11 7.33
CA LEU A 147 -16.05 -16.69 7.30
C LEU A 147 -14.71 -16.46 6.62
N GLU A 148 -13.70 -17.29 6.95
CA GLU A 148 -12.38 -17.24 6.32
C GLU A 148 -12.44 -17.47 4.81
N SER A 149 -13.23 -18.43 4.33
CA SER A 149 -13.36 -18.69 2.89
C SER A 149 -13.98 -17.51 2.14
N ARG A 150 -15.01 -16.87 2.73
CA ARG A 150 -15.65 -15.66 2.17
C ARG A 150 -14.68 -14.49 2.16
N PHE A 151 -13.96 -14.28 3.25
CA PHE A 151 -12.97 -13.22 3.37
C PHE A 151 -11.84 -13.39 2.36
N ALA A 152 -11.27 -14.60 2.26
CA ALA A 152 -10.19 -14.90 1.31
C ALA A 152 -10.61 -14.72 -0.16
N ALA A 153 -11.81 -15.17 -0.52
CA ALA A 153 -12.36 -14.97 -1.86
C ALA A 153 -12.59 -13.48 -2.18
N SER A 154 -13.12 -12.73 -1.20
CA SER A 154 -13.37 -11.29 -1.33
C SER A 154 -12.06 -10.51 -1.47
N ARG A 155 -11.04 -10.83 -0.65
CA ARG A 155 -9.70 -10.25 -0.75
C ARG A 155 -9.08 -10.51 -2.12
N ALA A 156 -9.18 -11.74 -2.64
CA ALA A 156 -8.66 -12.09 -3.96
C ALA A 156 -9.34 -11.27 -5.07
N LEU A 157 -10.67 -11.15 -5.03
CA LEU A 157 -11.44 -10.35 -5.97
C LEU A 157 -11.08 -8.85 -5.89
N ALA A 158 -10.91 -8.30 -4.69
CA ALA A 158 -10.51 -6.91 -4.49
C ALA A 158 -9.13 -6.63 -5.13
N LEU A 159 -8.16 -7.50 -4.89
CA LEU A 159 -6.81 -7.37 -5.43
C LEU A 159 -6.78 -7.55 -6.95
N GLU A 160 -7.59 -8.44 -7.51
CA GLU A 160 -7.74 -8.60 -8.96
C GLU A 160 -8.34 -7.34 -9.60
N LYS A 161 -9.41 -6.80 -9.01
CA LYS A 161 -10.02 -5.54 -9.48
C LYS A 161 -9.02 -4.38 -9.39
N LEU A 162 -8.30 -4.27 -8.27
CA LEU A 162 -7.30 -3.23 -8.09
C LEU A 162 -6.21 -3.34 -9.15
N ARG A 163 -5.69 -4.55 -9.39
CA ARG A 163 -4.70 -4.81 -10.45
C ARG A 163 -5.22 -4.33 -11.81
N ASN A 164 -6.43 -4.73 -12.19
CA ASN A 164 -7.00 -4.38 -13.49
C ASN A 164 -7.20 -2.86 -13.66
N SER A 165 -7.66 -2.17 -12.61
CA SER A 165 -7.92 -0.73 -12.65
C SER A 165 -6.65 0.12 -12.60
N THR A 166 -5.54 -0.41 -12.07
CA THR A 166 -4.29 0.34 -11.86
C THR A 166 -3.15 -0.08 -12.78
N ALA A 167 -3.32 -1.15 -13.58
CA ALA A 167 -2.26 -1.72 -14.42
C ALA A 167 -1.56 -0.70 -15.32
N GLN A 168 -2.30 0.23 -15.91
CA GLN A 168 -1.75 1.26 -16.80
C GLN A 168 -0.93 2.33 -16.07
N HIS A 169 -1.10 2.44 -14.75
CA HIS A 169 -0.42 3.41 -13.89
C HIS A 169 0.74 2.77 -13.13
N LEU A 170 0.99 1.47 -13.30
CA LEU A 170 2.15 0.82 -12.73
C LEU A 170 3.42 1.50 -13.22
N ARG A 171 4.34 1.71 -12.29
CA ARG A 171 5.65 2.23 -12.60
C ARG A 171 6.35 1.34 -13.65
N ALA A 172 7.07 1.97 -14.58
CA ALA A 172 7.77 1.22 -15.62
C ALA A 172 8.75 0.20 -15.00
N GLY A 173 8.73 -1.03 -15.51
CA GLY A 173 9.57 -2.11 -15.00
C GLY A 173 9.07 -2.79 -13.71
N THR A 174 7.92 -2.37 -13.16
CA THR A 174 7.26 -3.06 -12.05
C THR A 174 6.08 -3.89 -12.54
N MET A 175 5.59 -4.79 -11.69
CA MET A 175 4.36 -5.53 -11.90
C MET A 175 3.51 -5.43 -10.64
N PHE A 176 2.18 -5.55 -10.80
CA PHE A 176 1.31 -5.65 -9.64
C PHE A 176 1.58 -6.97 -8.90
N THR A 177 2.00 -6.88 -7.65
CA THR A 177 2.20 -8.03 -6.77
C THR A 177 1.02 -8.17 -5.83
N ILE A 178 0.45 -9.37 -5.83
CA ILE A 178 -0.53 -9.78 -4.84
C ILE A 178 0.22 -10.06 -3.53
N PRO A 179 -0.08 -9.36 -2.42
CA PRO A 179 0.57 -9.64 -1.14
C PRO A 179 0.34 -11.09 -0.71
N PRO A 180 1.35 -11.73 -0.08
CA PRO A 180 1.28 -13.13 0.31
C PRO A 180 0.05 -13.40 1.17
N LYS A 181 -0.49 -14.63 1.07
CA LYS A 181 -1.67 -15.01 1.84
C LYS A 181 -1.36 -14.87 3.35
N PRO A 182 -2.12 -14.06 4.11
CA PRO A 182 -1.93 -13.94 5.56
C PRO A 182 -2.37 -15.22 6.28
N ALA A 183 -2.06 -15.32 7.58
CA ALA A 183 -2.62 -16.37 8.42
C ALA A 183 -4.17 -16.36 8.37
N PRO A 184 -4.84 -17.51 8.55
CA PRO A 184 -6.30 -17.55 8.58
C PRO A 184 -6.88 -16.55 9.59
N LEU A 185 -7.99 -15.92 9.24
CA LEU A 185 -8.69 -14.98 10.10
C LEU A 185 -9.02 -15.62 11.47
N GLY A 186 -8.70 -14.90 12.54
CA GLY A 186 -8.93 -15.35 13.91
C GLY A 186 -7.90 -16.36 14.41
N SER A 187 -6.78 -16.53 13.71
CA SER A 187 -5.67 -17.33 14.18
C SER A 187 -5.21 -16.84 15.57
N PRO A 188 -4.76 -17.73 16.46
CA PRO A 188 -4.18 -17.31 17.72
C PRO A 188 -2.93 -16.49 17.45
N ARG A 189 -2.77 -15.37 18.16
CA ARG A 189 -1.59 -14.52 18.03
C ARG A 189 -0.33 -15.32 18.42
N PRO A 190 0.73 -15.34 17.60
CA PRO A 190 1.96 -16.04 17.93
C PRO A 190 2.54 -15.50 19.23
N HIS A 191 2.98 -16.40 20.12
CA HIS A 191 3.74 -16.01 21.29
C HIS A 191 5.10 -15.46 20.85
N ILE A 192 5.39 -14.21 21.21
CA ILE A 192 6.74 -13.64 21.04
C ILE A 192 7.64 -14.43 22.00
N ARG A 193 8.47 -15.33 21.46
CA ARG A 193 9.53 -15.93 22.27
C ARG A 193 10.58 -14.84 22.48
N PRO A 194 10.96 -14.51 23.72
CA PRO A 194 12.08 -13.61 23.95
C PRO A 194 13.31 -14.18 23.24
N MET A 195 14.07 -13.34 22.55
CA MET A 195 15.34 -13.75 21.96
C MET A 195 16.23 -14.25 23.09
N THR A 196 16.66 -15.51 23.01
CA THR A 196 17.70 -16.03 23.88
C THR A 196 18.98 -15.28 23.52
N VAL A 197 19.38 -14.32 24.35
CA VAL A 197 20.69 -13.69 24.25
C VAL A 197 21.69 -14.74 24.74
N THR A 198 22.41 -15.37 23.83
CA THR A 198 23.60 -16.20 24.11
C THR A 198 24.86 -15.39 23.95
#